data_AF-A0AAI8STR5-F1
#
_entry.id   AF-A0AAI8STR5-F1
#
_cell.length_a   1.000
_cell.length_b   1.000
_cell.length_c   1.000
_cell.angle_alpha   90.00
_cell.angle_beta   90.00
_cell.angle_gamma   90.00
#
_symmetry.space_group_name_H-M   'P 1'
#
loop_
_entity.id
_entity.type
_entity.pdbx_description
1 polymer ?
#
loop_
_entity_poly.entity_id
_entity_poly.type
_entity_poly.pdbx_seq_one_letter_code
_entity_poly.pdbx_strand_id
1 'polypeptide(L)'
;MGMFDFVKSVGKKLGIGGDEEAAPTADTLKKELDSHKLGTDGVQVVVQGDTAVLKGVVKDQSIFEKAVIAVGNTLGVSKVQADEL
;
A
#
# COMPACT_ATOMS: atom_id res chain seq x y z
N MET A 1 -5.13 -16.02 -1.04
CA MET A 1 -5.59 -15.18 0.09
C MET A 1 -4.71 -13.95 0.01
N GLY A 2 -5.16 -12.92 -0.69
CA GLY A 2 -4.33 -11.75 -0.91
C GLY A 2 -5.11 -10.45 -0.86
N MET A 3 -6.40 -10.45 -0.52
CA MET A 3 -7.17 -9.22 -0.36
C MET A 3 -7.32 -8.86 1.12
N PHE A 4 -7.05 -7.60 1.46
CA PHE A 4 -7.10 -7.05 2.81
C PHE A 4 -7.91 -5.75 2.79
N ASP A 5 -8.93 -5.65 3.64
CA ASP A 5 -9.78 -4.46 3.73
C ASP A 5 -9.27 -3.48 4.80
N PHE A 6 -9.32 -2.18 4.48
CA PHE A 6 -8.87 -1.07 5.31
C PHE A 6 -9.95 0.02 5.39
N VAL A 7 -9.85 0.88 6.41
CA VAL A 7 -10.77 2.01 6.57
C VAL A 7 -10.26 3.19 5.75
N LYS A 8 -10.91 3.48 4.62
CA LYS A 8 -10.50 4.53 3.66
C LYS A 8 -10.22 5.90 4.31
N SER A 9 -10.98 6.27 5.33
CA SER A 9 -10.88 7.57 6.02
C SER A 9 -9.83 7.61 7.13
N VAL A 10 -9.10 6.52 7.38
CA VAL A 10 -8.09 6.43 8.45
C VAL A 10 -6.76 5.98 7.87
N GLY A 11 -5.71 6.72 8.19
CA GLY A 11 -4.35 6.34 7.81
C GLY A 11 -3.42 7.55 7.72
N LYS A 12 -2.19 7.28 7.29
CA LYS A 12 -1.21 8.34 7.04
C LYS A 12 -1.63 9.16 5.82
N LYS A 13 -1.72 10.48 5.98
CA LYS A 13 -1.95 11.40 4.86
C LYS A 13 -0.66 11.55 4.08
N LEU A 14 -0.67 11.07 2.83
CA LEU A 14 0.49 11.17 1.94
C LEU A 14 0.20 12.22 0.85
N GLY A 15 1.05 13.26 0.78
CA GLY A 15 0.93 14.37 -0.16
C GLY A 15 0.44 15.69 0.45
N ILE A 16 0.54 16.78 -0.33
CA ILE A 16 0.14 18.14 0.07
C ILE A 16 -1.23 18.42 -0.57
N GLY A 17 -2.30 18.49 0.23
CA GLY A 17 -3.61 18.93 -0.25
C GLY A 17 -4.53 17.85 -0.86
N GLY A 18 -4.29 16.55 -0.63
CA GLY A 18 -5.20 15.50 -1.11
C GLY A 18 -6.57 15.55 -0.40
N ASP A 19 -7.63 15.61 -1.20
CA ASP A 19 -9.00 15.28 -0.77
C ASP A 19 -8.98 13.92 -0.06
N GLU A 20 -9.62 13.85 1.10
CA GLU A 20 -9.67 12.62 1.92
C GLU A 20 -10.35 11.45 1.19
N GLU A 21 -11.05 11.76 0.11
CA GLU A 21 -11.76 10.81 -0.75
C GLU A 21 -10.93 10.31 -1.93
N ALA A 22 -9.85 11.00 -2.29
CA ALA A 22 -9.00 10.64 -3.41
C ALA A 22 -8.00 9.54 -3.02
N ALA A 23 -7.93 8.49 -3.83
CA ALA A 23 -6.94 7.44 -3.61
C ALA A 23 -5.52 7.97 -3.84
N PRO A 24 -4.53 7.56 -3.02
CA PRO A 24 -3.15 7.96 -3.19
C PRO A 24 -2.58 7.39 -4.49
N THR A 25 -1.58 8.07 -5.07
CA THR A 25 -0.93 7.57 -6.28
C THR A 25 -0.01 6.38 -5.98
N ALA A 26 0.20 5.53 -6.98
CA ALA A 26 1.13 4.40 -6.89
C ALA A 26 2.54 4.81 -6.43
N ASP A 27 3.08 5.89 -6.98
CA ASP A 27 4.39 6.44 -6.57
C ASP A 27 4.43 6.84 -5.09
N THR A 28 3.33 7.38 -4.58
CA THR A 28 3.24 7.84 -3.19
C THR A 28 3.20 6.66 -2.23
N LEU A 29 2.42 5.63 -2.55
CA LEU A 29 2.39 4.39 -1.80
C LEU A 29 3.72 3.63 -1.86
N LYS A 30 4.37 3.61 -3.03
CA LYS A 30 5.69 2.99 -3.18
C LYS A 30 6.74 3.71 -2.33
N LYS A 31 6.75 5.06 -2.34
CA LYS A 31 7.62 5.85 -1.45
C LYS A 31 7.36 5.58 0.03
N GLU A 32 6.10 5.46 0.42
CA GLU A 32 5.76 5.10 1.81
C GLU A 32 6.31 3.72 2.16
N LEU A 33 6.05 2.71 1.33
CA LEU A 33 6.54 1.35 1.52
C LEU A 33 8.08 1.31 1.64
N ASP A 34 8.79 2.04 0.77
CA ASP A 34 10.24 2.11 0.78
C ASP A 34 10.78 2.86 2.01
N SER A 35 10.01 3.82 2.57
CA SER A 35 10.40 4.55 3.77
C SER A 35 10.54 3.67 5.01
N HIS A 36 9.82 2.53 5.05
CA HIS A 36 9.88 1.54 6.14
C HIS A 36 11.11 0.62 6.05
N LYS A 37 11.88 0.67 4.96
CA LYS A 37 13.12 -0.10 4.76
C LYS A 37 12.94 -1.61 5.03
N LEU A 38 11.85 -2.17 4.52
CA LEU A 38 11.46 -3.57 4.73
C LEU A 38 12.19 -4.56 3.79
N GLY A 39 12.98 -4.07 2.84
CA GLY A 39 13.58 -4.91 1.79
C GLY A 39 12.58 -5.26 0.68
N THR A 40 11.65 -4.35 0.40
CA THR A 40 10.58 -4.44 -0.61
C THR A 40 10.98 -3.75 -1.92
N ASP A 41 12.28 -3.68 -2.23
CA ASP A 41 12.81 -2.97 -3.40
C ASP A 41 12.23 -3.53 -4.71
N GLY A 42 12.02 -4.85 -4.77
CA GLY A 42 11.41 -5.54 -5.91
C GLY A 42 9.88 -5.51 -5.95
N VAL A 43 9.22 -4.87 -4.97
CA VAL A 43 7.76 -4.76 -4.90
C VAL A 43 7.29 -3.55 -5.70
N GLN A 44 6.41 -3.80 -6.66
CA GLN A 44 5.69 -2.81 -7.43
C GLN A 44 4.33 -2.55 -6.80
N VAL A 45 3.90 -1.29 -6.85
CA VAL A 45 2.58 -0.85 -6.37
C VAL A 45 1.78 -0.33 -7.55
N VAL A 46 0.55 -0.79 -7.71
CA VAL A 46 -0.41 -0.29 -8.70
C VAL A 46 -1.67 0.15 -7.96
N VAL A 47 -2.28 1.25 -8.37
CA VAL A 47 -3.53 1.74 -7.75
C VAL A 47 -4.66 1.61 -8.75
N GLN A 48 -5.72 0.92 -8.35
CA GLN A 48 -6.95 0.72 -9.12
C GLN A 48 -8.13 1.29 -8.32
N GLY A 49 -8.51 2.52 -8.60
CA GLY A 49 -9.49 3.23 -7.77
C GLY A 49 -8.92 3.41 -6.36
N ASP A 50 -9.60 2.88 -5.35
CA ASP A 50 -9.21 2.90 -3.94
C ASP A 50 -8.48 1.62 -3.47
N THR A 51 -8.17 0.72 -4.41
CA THR A 51 -7.45 -0.54 -4.16
C THR A 51 -5.99 -0.40 -4.55
N ALA A 52 -5.08 -0.74 -3.63
CA ALA A 52 -3.65 -0.85 -3.89
C ALA A 52 -3.26 -2.31 -4.18
N VAL A 53 -2.66 -2.58 -5.33
CA VAL A 53 -2.18 -3.90 -5.75
C VAL A 53 -0.67 -3.96 -5.59
N LEU A 54 -0.19 -4.88 -4.77
CA LEU A 54 1.23 -5.19 -4.56
C LEU A 54 1.62 -6.39 -5.39
N LYS A 55 2.70 -6.24 -6.18
CA LYS A 55 3.25 -7.30 -7.01
C LYS A 55 4.75 -7.42 -6.78
N GLY A 56 5.28 -8.63 -6.73
CA GLY A 56 6.71 -8.85 -6.62
C GLY A 56 7.04 -10.12 -5.84
N VAL A 57 8.20 -10.09 -5.19
CA VAL A 57 8.63 -11.15 -4.28
C VAL A 57 9.21 -10.50 -3.04
N VAL A 58 8.74 -10.93 -1.88
CA VAL A 58 9.29 -10.56 -0.58
C VAL A 58 10.06 -11.73 0.05
N LYS A 59 10.98 -11.43 0.96
CA LYS A 59 11.88 -12.44 1.55
C LYS A 59 11.18 -13.45 2.44
N ASP A 60 10.15 -13.00 3.15
CA ASP A 60 9.43 -13.82 4.12
C ASP A 60 8.04 -13.23 4.40
N GLN A 61 7.20 -14.04 5.07
CA GLN A 61 5.83 -13.70 5.45
C GLN A 61 5.74 -12.44 6.34
N SER A 62 6.75 -12.17 7.17
CA SER A 62 6.74 -10.99 8.03
C SER A 62 6.89 -9.72 7.19
N ILE A 63 7.69 -9.76 6.11
CA ILE A 63 7.82 -8.64 5.17
C ILE A 63 6.54 -8.48 4.35
N PHE A 64 5.91 -9.59 3.94
CA PHE A 64 4.60 -9.57 3.27
C PHE A 64 3.56 -8.80 4.10
N GLU A 65 3.37 -9.20 5.35
CA GLU A 65 2.37 -8.59 6.23
C GLU A 65 2.69 -7.12 6.53
N LYS A 66 3.97 -6.80 6.77
CA LYS A 66 4.39 -5.42 6.98
C LYS A 66 4.18 -4.54 5.75
N ALA A 67 4.40 -5.08 4.54
CA ALA A 67 4.15 -4.34 3.29
C ALA A 67 2.66 -4.04 3.10
N VAL A 68 1.80 -5.03 3.35
CA VAL A 68 0.34 -4.87 3.29
C VAL A 68 -0.13 -3.81 4.28
N ILE A 69 0.34 -3.84 5.53
CA ILE A 69 -0.04 -2.86 6.55
C ILE A 69 0.52 -1.47 6.24
N ALA A 70 1.76 -1.36 5.77
CA ALA A 70 2.37 -0.08 5.43
C ALA A 70 1.59 0.64 4.32
N VAL A 71 1.15 -0.09 3.30
CA VAL A 71 0.37 0.47 2.19
C VAL A 71 -1.08 0.73 2.60
N GLY A 72 -1.71 -0.20 3.30
CA GLY A 72 -3.11 -0.09 3.71
C GLY A 72 -3.36 0.96 4.79
N ASN A 73 -2.38 1.28 5.63
CA ASN A 73 -2.44 2.39 6.59
C ASN A 73 -2.19 3.76 5.93
N THR A 74 -2.73 3.96 4.73
CA THR A 74 -2.67 5.21 3.98
C THR A 74 -4.08 5.73 3.77
N LEU A 75 -4.26 7.03 4.01
CA LEU A 75 -5.53 7.70 3.77
C LEU A 75 -5.94 7.55 2.30
N GLY A 76 -7.19 7.16 2.05
CA GLY A 76 -7.74 6.95 0.71
C GLY A 76 -7.61 5.52 0.18
N VAL A 77 -6.90 4.62 0.88
CA VAL A 77 -6.82 3.18 0.54
C VAL A 77 -7.92 2.43 1.30
N SER A 78 -8.83 1.79 0.57
CA SER A 78 -9.86 0.93 1.16
C SER A 78 -9.49 -0.54 1.12
N LYS A 79 -8.62 -0.93 0.19
CA LYS A 79 -8.21 -2.33 0.02
C LYS A 79 -6.76 -2.46 -0.43
N VAL A 80 -6.13 -3.54 -0.01
CA VAL A 80 -4.82 -3.96 -0.52
C VAL A 80 -4.93 -5.37 -1.09
N GLN A 81 -4.54 -5.54 -2.34
CA GLN A 81 -4.43 -6.82 -3.03
C GLN A 81 -2.94 -7.20 -3.11
N ALA A 82 -2.59 -8.40 -2.66
CA ALA A 82 -1.23 -8.92 -2.59
C ALA A 82 -1.17 -10.39 -3.02
N ASP A 83 -2.10 -10.85 -3.86
CA ASP A 83 -2.08 -12.21 -4.41
C ASP A 83 -0.86 -12.49 -5.31
N GLU A 84 -0.17 -11.43 -5.77
CA GLU A 84 1.00 -11.48 -6.66
C GLU A 84 2.31 -11.05 -5.96
N LEU A 85 2.36 -11.07 -4.62
CA LEU A 85 3.47 -10.56 -3.79
C LEU A 85 4.29 -11.66 -3.10
#